data_AF-A0A814RF65-F1
#
_entry.id   AF-A0A814RF65-F1
#
_cell.length_a   1.000
_cell.length_b   1.000
_cell.length_c   1.000
_cell.angle_alpha   90.00
_cell.angle_beta   90.00
_cell.angle_gamma   90.00
#
_symmetry.space_group_name_H-M   'P 1'
#
loop_
_entity.id
_entity.type
_entity.pdbx_description
1 polymer ?
#
loop_
_entity_poly.entity_id
_entity_poly.type
_entity_poly.pdbx_seq_one_letter_code
_entity_poly.pdbx_strand_id
1 'polypeptide(L)'
;MCVKTITSFPESSPAIDGAVSLFNSNNGRLLLIADAKEITARRTATASFLATQLLAFKKWKNEQKENAILTNYSWLCRNMTHAINLQSDYSSKLNNIEILKDLNDNRIQQSDVICTCTASEEALIGLKQVKKGVHINAVGSFRETMRELADDLML
;
A
#
# COMPACT_ATOMS: atom_id res chain seq x y z
N MET A 1 7.52 -21.90 12.03
CA MET A 1 7.77 -21.57 10.61
C MET A 1 6.44 -21.35 9.92
N CYS A 2 6.34 -20.42 8.97
CA CYS A 2 5.11 -20.12 8.25
C CYS A 2 5.39 -20.12 6.75
N VAL A 3 4.53 -20.76 5.96
CA VAL A 3 4.59 -20.76 4.49
C VAL A 3 3.28 -20.21 3.96
N LYS A 4 3.37 -19.31 2.99
CA LYS A 4 2.21 -18.78 2.29
C LYS A 4 2.26 -19.21 0.83
N THR A 5 1.21 -19.90 0.39
CA THR A 5 1.00 -20.23 -1.02
C THR A 5 -0.08 -19.30 -1.54
N ILE A 6 0.25 -18.50 -2.55
CA ILE A 6 -0.70 -17.59 -3.21
C ILE A 6 -0.72 -17.82 -4.72
N THR A 7 -1.87 -17.57 -5.31
CA THR A 7 -2.05 -17.42 -6.74
C THR A 7 -2.48 -15.99 -7.05
N SER A 8 -2.20 -15.53 -8.27
CA SER A 8 -2.59 -14.19 -8.73
C SER A 8 -3.16 -14.27 -10.14
N PHE A 9 -4.47 -14.09 -10.24
CA PHE A 9 -5.24 -14.09 -11.48
C PHE A 9 -6.05 -12.80 -11.54
N PRO A 10 -5.60 -11.76 -12.27
CA PRO A 10 -6.25 -10.43 -12.27
C PRO A 10 -7.74 -10.45 -12.61
N GLU A 11 -8.16 -11.38 -13.47
CA GLU A 11 -9.55 -11.54 -13.93
C GLU A 11 -10.45 -12.31 -12.93
N SER A 12 -9.90 -12.90 -11.86
CA SER A 12 -10.68 -13.63 -10.87
C SER A 12 -11.14 -12.74 -9.70
N SER A 13 -12.20 -13.17 -9.01
CA SER A 13 -12.66 -12.55 -7.77
C SER A 13 -12.65 -13.60 -6.64
N PRO A 14 -11.71 -13.53 -5.68
CA PRO A 14 -10.64 -12.54 -5.55
C PRO A 14 -9.51 -12.73 -6.57
N ALA A 15 -8.80 -11.65 -6.91
CA ALA A 15 -7.65 -11.71 -7.83
C ALA A 15 -6.39 -12.34 -7.19
N ILE A 16 -6.35 -12.37 -5.86
CA ILE A 16 -5.31 -13.02 -5.06
C ILE A 16 -6.01 -14.01 -4.14
N ASP A 17 -5.58 -15.27 -4.20
CA ASP A 17 -6.16 -16.35 -3.41
C ASP A 17 -5.06 -17.30 -2.90
N GLY A 18 -5.37 -18.12 -1.90
CA GLY A 18 -4.48 -19.15 -1.40
C GLY A 18 -4.58 -19.39 0.11
N ALA A 19 -3.56 -20.05 0.66
CA ALA A 19 -3.54 -20.46 2.06
C ALA A 19 -2.21 -20.17 2.74
N VAL A 20 -2.29 -19.92 4.05
CA VAL A 20 -1.15 -19.81 4.97
C VAL A 20 -1.10 -21.07 5.81
N SER A 21 0.03 -21.77 5.80
CA SER A 21 0.29 -22.93 6.65
C SER A 21 1.30 -22.56 7.75
N LEU A 22 0.93 -22.79 9.00
CA LEU A 22 1.79 -22.57 10.16
C LEU A 22 2.31 -23.90 10.70
N PHE A 23 3.61 -23.98 10.88
CA PHE A 23 4.31 -25.15 11.40
C PHE A 23 5.01 -24.83 12.71
N ASN A 24 4.99 -25.77 13.64
CA ASN A 24 5.81 -25.72 14.84
C ASN A 24 7.29 -25.67 14.44
N SER A 25 8.02 -24.68 14.96
CA SER A 25 9.44 -24.47 14.60
C SER A 25 10.38 -25.58 15.09
N ASN A 26 9.98 -26.32 16.13
CA ASN A 26 10.86 -27.27 16.81
C ASN A 26 10.74 -28.68 16.22
N ASN A 27 9.57 -29.04 15.70
CA ASN A 27 9.30 -30.40 15.22
C ASN A 27 8.61 -30.48 13.84
N GLY A 28 8.38 -29.33 13.19
CA GLY A 28 7.79 -29.29 11.85
C GLY A 28 6.31 -29.68 11.76
N ARG A 29 5.63 -29.96 12.88
CA ARG A 29 4.20 -30.32 12.87
C ARG A 29 3.35 -29.15 12.35
N LEU A 30 2.45 -29.44 11.41
CA LEU A 30 1.43 -28.48 10.96
C LEU A 30 0.47 -28.14 12.12
N LEU A 31 0.29 -26.85 12.38
CA LEU A 31 -0.53 -26.32 13.46
C LEU A 31 -1.83 -25.68 12.95
N LEU A 32 -1.76 -24.97 11.83
CA LEU A 32 -2.89 -24.19 11.31
C LEU A 32 -2.79 -24.08 9.79
N ILE A 33 -3.95 -24.13 9.13
CA ILE A 33 -4.15 -23.61 7.78
C ILE A 33 -5.19 -22.50 7.88
N ALA A 34 -4.88 -21.34 7.29
CA ALA A 34 -5.76 -20.19 7.27
C ALA A 34 -5.84 -19.58 5.86
N ASP A 35 -6.94 -18.90 5.58
CA ASP A 35 -7.15 -18.14 4.35
C ASP A 35 -6.06 -17.05 4.19
N ALA A 36 -5.42 -17.00 3.01
CA ALA A 36 -4.32 -16.08 2.77
C ALA A 36 -4.76 -14.67 2.32
N LYS A 37 -6.00 -14.48 1.89
CA LYS A 37 -6.51 -13.22 1.32
C LYS A 37 -6.46 -12.12 2.38
N GLU A 38 -7.11 -12.34 3.52
CA GLU A 38 -7.19 -11.36 4.60
C GLU A 38 -5.82 -11.12 5.26
N ILE A 39 -5.03 -12.18 5.45
CA ILE A 39 -3.67 -12.06 5.99
C ILE A 39 -2.80 -11.22 5.05
N THR A 40 -2.87 -11.47 3.73
CA THR A 40 -2.10 -10.72 2.73
C THR A 40 -2.54 -9.27 2.67
N ALA A 41 -3.84 -9.00 2.72
CA ALA A 41 -4.38 -7.65 2.77
C ALA A 41 -3.81 -6.85 3.96
N ARG A 42 -4.01 -7.37 5.18
CA ARG A 42 -3.61 -6.71 6.42
C ARG A 42 -2.11 -6.50 6.53
N ARG A 43 -1.31 -7.52 6.20
CA ARG A 43 0.16 -7.42 6.31
C ARG A 43 0.76 -6.46 5.30
N THR A 44 0.21 -6.41 4.07
CA THR A 44 0.68 -5.46 3.05
C THR A 44 0.39 -4.02 3.47
N ALA A 45 -0.84 -3.74 3.92
CA ALA A 45 -1.19 -2.41 4.42
C ALA A 45 -0.38 -2.00 5.67
N THR A 46 -0.16 -2.93 6.60
CA THR A 46 0.64 -2.68 7.81
C THR A 46 2.10 -2.36 7.45
N ALA A 47 2.68 -3.03 6.46
CA ALA A 47 4.04 -2.75 6.00
C ALA A 47 4.15 -1.33 5.41
N SER A 48 3.22 -0.93 4.53
CA SER A 48 3.18 0.43 3.97
C SER A 48 2.97 1.49 5.05
N PHE A 49 2.08 1.23 6.00
CA PHE A 49 1.85 2.13 7.13
C PHE A 49 3.10 2.29 8.00
N LEU A 50 3.77 1.19 8.35
CA LEU A 50 5.01 1.23 9.12
C LEU A 50 6.13 1.97 8.38
N ALA A 51 6.27 1.74 7.07
CA ALA A 51 7.22 2.48 6.24
C ALA A 51 6.94 3.99 6.29
N THR A 52 5.67 4.38 6.22
CA THR A 52 5.23 5.77 6.34
C THR A 52 5.61 6.37 7.69
N GLN A 53 5.35 5.66 8.79
CA GLN A 53 5.70 6.11 10.14
C GLN A 53 7.21 6.32 10.30
N LEU A 54 8.02 5.42 9.76
CA LEU A 54 9.47 5.45 9.93
C LEU A 54 10.17 6.44 8.99
N LEU A 55 9.69 6.57 7.75
CA LEU A 55 10.37 7.35 6.71
C LEU A 55 9.78 8.75 6.53
N ALA A 56 8.47 8.90 6.65
CA ALA A 56 7.79 10.18 6.46
C ALA A 56 7.63 10.91 7.80
N PHE A 57 6.93 10.29 8.75
CA PHE A 57 6.55 10.97 10.00
C PHE A 57 7.75 11.32 10.87
N LYS A 58 8.75 10.45 10.96
CA LYS A 58 10.00 10.75 11.68
C LYS A 58 10.71 11.97 11.10
N LYS A 59 10.75 12.09 9.77
CA LYS A 59 11.35 13.24 9.07
C LYS A 59 10.56 14.53 9.33
N TRP A 60 9.24 14.49 9.16
CA TRP A 60 8.39 15.68 9.35
C TRP A 60 8.35 16.17 10.80
N LYS A 61 8.45 15.26 11.77
CA LYS A 61 8.57 15.62 13.19
C LYS A 61 9.87 16.40 13.48
N ASN A 62 10.98 16.01 12.85
CA ASN A 62 12.26 16.71 13.00
C ASN A 62 12.28 18.07 12.29
N GLU A 63 11.45 18.26 11.26
CA GLU A 63 11.32 19.52 10.52
C GLU A 63 10.37 20.54 11.19
N GLN A 64 9.92 20.30 12.43
CA GLN A 64 8.96 21.16 13.17
C GLN A 64 7.73 21.57 12.35
N LYS A 65 7.22 20.67 11.49
CA LYS A 65 5.90 20.86 10.87
C LYS A 65 4.83 20.60 11.93
N GLU A 66 4.52 21.61 12.75
CA GLU A 66 3.56 21.54 13.87
C GLU A 66 2.13 21.15 13.45
N ASN A 67 1.83 21.09 12.15
CA ASN A 67 0.55 20.63 11.59
C ASN A 67 0.62 19.26 10.88
N ALA A 68 1.66 18.45 11.10
CA ALA A 68 1.82 17.12 10.46
C ALA A 68 0.71 16.09 10.77
N ILE A 69 -0.28 16.47 11.58
CA ILE A 69 -1.47 15.70 11.93
C ILE A 69 -2.55 15.75 10.82
N LEU A 70 -2.44 16.66 9.84
CA LEU A 70 -3.24 16.66 8.60
C LEU A 70 -2.42 16.01 7.48
N THR A 71 -2.24 14.69 7.55
CA THR A 71 -1.61 13.95 6.46
C THR A 71 -2.69 13.60 5.44
N ASN A 72 -2.73 14.28 4.30
CA ASN A 72 -3.65 13.88 3.24
C ASN A 72 -3.11 12.58 2.61
N TYR A 73 -3.76 11.47 2.92
CA TYR A 73 -3.46 10.16 2.36
C TYR A 73 -4.24 9.98 1.07
N SER A 74 -3.56 9.85 -0.05
CA SER A 74 -4.20 9.47 -1.30
C SER A 74 -3.88 8.03 -1.65
N TRP A 75 -4.91 7.21 -1.71
CA TRP A 75 -4.81 5.83 -2.17
C TRP A 75 -5.19 5.77 -3.63
N LEU A 76 -4.22 5.50 -4.49
CA LEU A 76 -4.46 5.18 -5.88
C LEU A 76 -4.63 3.66 -6.00
N CYS A 77 -5.87 3.21 -5.98
CA CYS A 77 -6.22 1.79 -6.02
C CYS A 77 -7.37 1.56 -7.01
N ARG A 78 -7.19 0.60 -7.94
CA ARG A 78 -8.26 0.18 -8.85
C ARG A 78 -9.30 -0.72 -8.15
N ASN A 79 -8.96 -1.31 -7.00
CA ASN A 79 -9.87 -2.11 -6.18
C ASN A 79 -10.44 -1.29 -5.01
N MET A 80 -11.60 -0.71 -5.25
CA MET A 80 -12.29 0.20 -4.32
C MET A 80 -12.65 -0.46 -2.98
N THR A 81 -13.05 -1.74 -2.99
CA THR A 81 -13.42 -2.49 -1.78
C THR A 81 -12.24 -2.60 -0.83
N HIS A 82 -11.03 -2.85 -1.36
CA HIS A 82 -9.83 -2.93 -0.55
C HIS A 82 -9.42 -1.57 0.03
N ALA A 83 -9.50 -0.51 -0.79
CA ALA A 83 -9.19 0.85 -0.36
C ALA A 83 -10.17 1.33 0.74
N ILE A 84 -11.46 1.01 0.62
CA ILE A 84 -12.49 1.35 1.61
C ILE A 84 -12.27 0.58 2.92
N ASN A 85 -11.99 -0.72 2.86
CA ASN A 85 -11.75 -1.51 4.07
C ASN A 85 -10.52 -1.00 4.84
N LEU A 86 -9.45 -0.65 4.13
CA LEU A 86 -8.28 -0.01 4.72
C LEU A 86 -8.60 1.38 5.28
N GLN A 87 -9.34 2.21 4.54
CA GLN A 87 -9.79 3.50 5.05
C GLN A 87 -10.56 3.35 6.36
N SER A 88 -11.48 2.37 6.44
CA SER A 88 -12.25 2.09 7.65
C SER A 88 -11.35 1.65 8.80
N ASP A 89 -10.48 0.66 8.58
CA ASP A 89 -9.56 0.11 9.59
C ASP A 89 -8.60 1.17 10.17
N TYR A 90 -8.23 2.18 9.38
CA TYR A 90 -7.24 3.20 9.74
C TYR A 90 -7.83 4.59 10.01
N SER A 91 -9.11 4.82 9.74
CA SER A 91 -9.80 6.12 9.95
C SER A 91 -9.69 6.66 11.38
N SER A 92 -9.61 5.77 12.37
CA SER A 92 -9.44 6.14 13.78
C SER A 92 -8.01 6.56 14.14
N LYS A 93 -7.02 6.21 13.31
CA LYS A 93 -5.58 6.45 13.55
C LYS A 93 -5.00 7.51 12.62
N LEU A 94 -5.65 7.75 11.49
CA LEU A 94 -5.22 8.67 10.46
C LEU A 94 -6.33 9.68 10.16
N ASN A 95 -5.99 10.96 10.22
CA ASN A 95 -6.89 12.01 9.76
C ASN A 95 -6.82 12.09 8.23
N ASN A 96 -7.97 12.34 7.58
CA ASN A 96 -8.08 12.64 6.15
C ASN A 96 -7.47 11.59 5.21
N ILE A 97 -8.03 10.37 5.25
CA ILE A 97 -7.79 9.38 4.20
C ILE A 97 -8.74 9.65 3.03
N GLU A 98 -8.17 9.84 1.85
CA GLU A 98 -8.90 10.01 0.60
C GLU A 98 -8.55 8.91 -0.41
N ILE A 99 -9.57 8.41 -1.10
CA ILE A 99 -9.40 7.39 -2.14
C ILE A 99 -9.51 8.09 -3.49
N LEU A 100 -8.44 8.00 -4.30
CA LEU A 100 -8.38 8.59 -5.63
C LEU A 100 -8.61 7.51 -6.68
N LYS A 101 -9.49 7.81 -7.64
CA LYS A 101 -9.82 6.92 -8.76
C LYS A 101 -9.10 7.30 -10.06
N ASP A 102 -8.67 8.56 -10.16
CA ASP A 102 -8.11 9.15 -11.38
C ASP A 102 -6.72 9.73 -11.09
N LEU A 103 -5.80 9.55 -12.04
CA LEU A 103 -4.45 10.11 -12.03
C LEU A 103 -4.43 11.61 -12.30
N ASN A 104 -5.50 12.15 -12.91
CA ASN A 104 -5.63 13.58 -13.17
C ASN A 104 -6.21 14.35 -11.98
N ASP A 105 -6.40 13.68 -10.85
CA ASP A 105 -6.93 14.32 -9.67
C ASP A 105 -5.91 15.28 -9.05
N ASN A 106 -6.25 16.57 -8.98
CA ASN A 106 -5.40 17.61 -8.43
C ASN A 106 -4.97 17.33 -6.97
N ARG A 107 -5.67 16.46 -6.26
CA ARG A 107 -5.34 16.07 -4.88
C ARG A 107 -4.05 15.26 -4.79
N ILE A 108 -3.59 14.61 -5.88
CA ILE A 108 -2.27 13.95 -5.94
C ILE A 108 -1.16 14.96 -5.61
N GLN A 109 -1.22 16.18 -6.17
CA GLN A 109 -0.24 17.24 -5.91
C GLN A 109 -0.30 17.77 -4.47
N GLN A 110 -1.42 17.56 -3.76
CA GLN A 110 -1.60 18.01 -2.38
C GLN A 110 -1.25 16.93 -1.37
N SER A 111 -1.07 15.69 -1.81
CA SER A 111 -0.90 14.52 -0.93
C SER A 111 0.44 14.51 -0.23
N ASP A 112 0.43 14.29 1.08
CA ASP A 112 1.64 14.07 1.88
C ASP A 112 2.14 12.62 1.73
N VAL A 113 1.20 11.69 1.63
CA VAL A 113 1.46 10.27 1.40
C VAL A 113 0.61 9.79 0.23
N ILE A 114 1.24 9.09 -0.71
CA ILE A 114 0.58 8.40 -1.82
C ILE A 114 0.84 6.91 -1.68
N CYS A 115 -0.20 6.08 -1.73
CA CYS A 115 -0.06 4.63 -1.85
C CYS A 115 -0.57 4.19 -3.22
N THR A 116 0.28 3.58 -4.04
CA THR A 116 -0.11 2.97 -5.32
C THR A 116 -0.24 1.46 -5.13
N CYS A 117 -1.37 0.90 -5.57
CA CYS A 117 -1.62 -0.55 -5.50
C CYS A 117 -2.44 -1.00 -6.71
N THR A 118 -1.80 -0.99 -7.87
CA THR A 118 -2.41 -1.26 -9.18
C THR A 118 -1.65 -2.34 -9.93
N ALA A 119 -2.34 -2.96 -10.89
CA ALA A 119 -1.73 -3.91 -11.81
C ALA A 119 -1.22 -3.25 -13.10
N SER A 120 -0.71 -2.02 -13.03
CA SER A 120 -0.29 -1.27 -14.22
C SER A 120 1.03 -1.80 -14.78
N GLU A 121 1.15 -1.83 -16.10
CA GLU A 121 2.41 -2.03 -16.82
C GLU A 121 3.04 -0.70 -17.26
N GLU A 122 2.28 0.40 -17.17
CA GLU A 122 2.72 1.76 -17.47
C GLU A 122 2.82 2.61 -16.21
N ALA A 123 3.81 3.50 -16.17
CA ALA A 123 3.99 4.44 -15.08
C ALA A 123 2.75 5.33 -14.89
N LEU A 124 2.30 5.43 -13.63
CA LEU A 124 1.09 6.17 -13.25
C LEU A 124 1.42 7.54 -12.68
N ILE A 125 2.50 7.62 -11.92
CA ILE A 125 2.92 8.81 -11.19
C ILE A 125 4.35 9.15 -11.59
N GLY A 126 4.58 10.40 -11.99
CA GLY A 126 5.90 10.96 -12.24
C GLY A 126 6.14 12.22 -11.41
N LEU A 127 7.33 12.79 -11.56
CA LEU A 127 7.80 13.91 -10.75
C LEU A 127 6.90 15.15 -10.87
N LYS A 128 6.28 15.37 -12.03
CA LYS A 128 5.39 16.52 -12.28
C LYS A 128 4.05 16.43 -11.53
N GLN A 129 3.62 15.22 -11.17
CA GLN A 129 2.33 14.98 -10.53
C GLN A 129 2.39 15.10 -9.01
N VAL A 130 3.58 15.13 -8.41
CA VAL A 130 3.74 15.06 -6.96
C VAL A 130 4.44 16.29 -6.39
N LYS A 131 4.15 16.60 -5.13
CA LYS A 131 4.86 17.67 -4.41
C LYS A 131 6.22 17.20 -3.90
N LYS A 132 7.15 18.15 -3.75
CA LYS A 132 8.44 17.91 -3.09
C LYS A 132 8.23 17.42 -1.66
N GLY A 133 8.88 16.32 -1.31
CA GLY A 133 8.83 15.73 0.03
C GLY A 133 7.62 14.82 0.28
N VAL A 134 6.84 14.48 -0.76
CA VAL A 134 5.84 13.41 -0.69
C VAL A 134 6.48 12.08 -0.29
N HIS A 135 5.75 11.26 0.46
CA HIS A 135 6.11 9.86 0.69
C HIS A 135 5.26 8.95 -0.21
N ILE A 136 5.90 8.03 -0.93
CA ILE A 136 5.22 7.12 -1.85
C ILE A 136 5.42 5.68 -1.39
N ASN A 137 4.33 4.96 -1.16
CA ASN A 137 4.30 3.51 -1.00
C ASN A 137 3.90 2.86 -2.33
N ALA A 138 4.87 2.34 -3.08
CA ALA A 138 4.61 1.59 -4.32
C ALA A 138 4.44 0.10 -4.02
N VAL A 139 3.20 -0.39 -4.09
CA VAL A 139 2.83 -1.74 -3.61
C VAL A 139 2.46 -2.68 -4.77
N GLY A 140 1.94 -2.15 -5.86
CA GLY A 140 1.31 -2.95 -6.92
C GLY A 140 2.28 -3.68 -7.84
N SER A 141 3.48 -3.14 -8.05
CA SER A 141 4.45 -3.69 -9.02
C SER A 141 5.26 -4.86 -8.47
N PHE A 142 4.73 -6.09 -8.56
CA PHE A 142 5.42 -7.30 -8.09
C PHE A 142 5.91 -8.23 -9.22
N ARG A 143 5.55 -7.96 -10.48
CA ARG A 143 6.08 -8.64 -11.67
C ARG A 143 7.03 -7.70 -12.41
N GLU A 144 7.95 -8.29 -13.17
CA GLU A 144 8.94 -7.53 -13.96
C GLU A 144 8.31 -6.54 -14.95
N THR A 145 7.16 -6.89 -15.54
CA THR A 145 6.44 -6.02 -16.48
C THR A 145 5.61 -4.92 -15.81
N MET A 146 5.45 -4.97 -14.49
CA MET A 146 4.58 -4.03 -13.78
C MET A 146 5.35 -2.79 -13.35
N ARG A 147 4.68 -1.64 -13.47
CA ARG A 147 5.25 -0.34 -13.16
C ARG A 147 4.18 0.64 -12.69
N GLU A 148 4.44 1.31 -11.57
CA GLU A 148 3.56 2.37 -11.06
C GLU A 148 4.23 3.75 -11.05
N LEU A 149 5.55 3.79 -10.99
CA LEU A 149 6.33 5.02 -10.89
C LEU A 149 7.15 5.25 -12.17
N ALA A 150 7.21 6.49 -12.62
CA ALA A 150 8.07 6.90 -13.72
C ALA A 150 9.55 6.97 -13.28
N ASP A 151 10.46 6.91 -14.24
CA ASP A 151 11.92 6.88 -13.97
C ASP A 151 12.40 8.19 -13.34
N ASP A 152 11.70 9.29 -13.60
CA ASP A 152 12.01 10.60 -13.01
C ASP A 152 11.80 10.65 -11.48
N LEU A 153 11.20 9.63 -10.87
CA LEU A 153 11.11 9.42 -9.43
C LEU A 153 12.15 8.43 -8.88
N MET A 154 12.82 7.66 -9.74
CA MET A 154 13.74 6.59 -9.39
C MET A 154 15.17 7.04 -9.70
N LEU A 155 15.72 7.90 -8.84
CA LEU A 155 17.10 8.40 -8.96
C LEU A 155 18.16 7.32 -8.68
#